data_AF-A0A8J3CDR5-F1
#
_entry.id   AF-A0A8J3CDR5-F1
#
_cell.length_a   1.000
_cell.length_b   1.000
_cell.length_c   1.000
_cell.angle_alpha   90.00
_cell.angle_beta   90.00
_cell.angle_gamma   90.00
#
_symmetry.space_group_name_H-M   'P 1'
#
loop_
_entity.id
_entity.type
_entity.pdbx_description
1 polymer ?
#
loop_
_entity_poly.entity_id
_entity_poly.type
_entity_poly.pdbx_seq_one_letter_code
_entity_poly.pdbx_strand_id
1 'polypeptide(L)'
;MSARTAYALDQVSWRRSTPRCVSATPGSSQLAERLGIGWDACDPALGLTANEPTLKRIYTYYGEMLLRETEMEWARLSNLACKVVLAGLQDLRAVRKFLALGGTPESLAPRVDLSPDVLRSLAQIADAELRYFEAKLVSMAKDLFADLMWQHDAYANGGIEAMRRLNAAGEVPAGLLRVWADIASRAPELVELANERILHREQLMVLQPSYDEMLAQSPIPGGAPFAVVAGPTANITTFEARWRWITTDALPRFRYLLANDPATILGCHRAPGRRGCGGVPPHPVLL
;
A
#
# COMPACT_ATOMS: atom_id res chain seq x y z
N MET A 1 15.53 -20.13 -23.98
CA MET A 1 14.98 -20.08 -22.61
C MET A 1 14.06 -18.87 -22.54
N SER A 2 12.78 -19.00 -22.19
CA SER A 2 11.86 -17.84 -22.21
C SER A 2 12.20 -16.85 -21.09
N ALA A 3 11.90 -15.56 -21.26
CA ALA A 3 12.08 -14.54 -20.21
C ALA A 3 11.36 -14.91 -18.89
N ARG A 4 10.22 -15.63 -18.98
CA ARG A 4 9.49 -16.18 -17.84
C ARG A 4 10.22 -17.33 -17.13
N THR A 5 11.02 -18.11 -17.85
CA THR A 5 11.78 -19.24 -17.28
C THR A 5 13.06 -18.78 -16.59
N ALA A 6 13.70 -17.72 -17.08
CA ALA A 6 14.82 -17.07 -16.38
C ALA A 6 14.37 -16.38 -15.07
N TYR A 7 13.14 -15.89 -15.03
CA TYR A 7 12.54 -15.21 -13.87
C TYR A 7 12.36 -16.12 -12.65
N ALA A 8 11.87 -17.35 -12.83
CA ALA A 8 11.67 -18.29 -11.71
C ALA A 8 12.98 -18.65 -10.98
N LEU A 9 14.12 -18.62 -11.68
CA LEU A 9 15.44 -18.92 -11.11
C LEU A 9 16.04 -17.72 -10.38
N ASP A 10 15.74 -16.49 -10.81
CA ASP A 10 16.22 -15.26 -10.15
C ASP A 10 15.53 -15.05 -8.79
N GLN A 11 14.24 -15.41 -8.66
CA GLN A 11 13.44 -15.30 -7.42
C GLN A 11 14.03 -16.04 -6.20
N VAL A 12 14.77 -17.13 -6.41
CA VAL A 12 15.41 -17.91 -5.33
C VAL A 12 16.63 -17.17 -4.75
N SER A 13 17.28 -16.32 -5.54
CA SER A 13 18.44 -15.54 -5.09
C SER A 13 18.05 -14.37 -4.17
N TRP A 14 16.88 -13.77 -4.39
CA TRP A 14 16.37 -12.64 -3.61
C TRP A 14 15.93 -13.00 -2.19
N ARG A 15 15.57 -14.26 -1.92
CA ARG A 15 15.18 -14.72 -0.57
C ARG A 15 16.36 -14.82 0.41
N ARG A 16 17.60 -14.91 -0.08
CA ARG A 16 18.77 -15.23 0.76
C ARG A 16 19.55 -14.00 1.27
N SER A 17 19.24 -12.79 0.81
CA SER A 17 20.15 -11.64 0.95
C SER A 17 19.64 -10.42 1.72
N THR A 18 18.42 -10.39 2.26
CA THR A 18 17.90 -9.20 2.96
C THR A 18 17.53 -9.47 4.43
N PRO A 19 18.16 -8.76 5.40
CA PRO A 19 17.80 -8.82 6.81
C PRO A 19 16.38 -8.29 7.09
N ARG A 20 15.78 -8.81 8.17
CA ARG A 20 14.50 -8.36 8.74
C ARG A 20 14.60 -6.93 9.26
N CYS A 21 13.54 -6.14 9.06
CA CYS A 21 13.49 -4.68 9.24
C CYS A 21 14.59 -4.01 8.41
N VAL A 22 14.25 -3.45 7.24
CA VAL A 22 15.23 -2.68 6.46
C VAL A 22 15.66 -1.50 7.33
N SER A 23 16.83 -1.61 7.95
CA SER A 23 17.48 -0.48 8.60
C SER A 23 17.53 0.66 7.59
N ALA A 24 17.20 1.88 8.01
CA ALA A 24 17.15 3.02 7.10
C ALA A 24 18.43 3.06 6.26
N THR A 25 18.29 2.96 4.93
CA THR A 25 19.37 3.25 4.00
C THR A 25 19.68 4.74 4.05
N PRO A 26 20.89 5.19 3.66
CA PRO A 26 21.17 6.62 3.52
C PRO A 26 20.13 7.33 2.65
N GLY A 27 19.73 6.75 1.52
CA GLY A 27 18.66 7.26 0.67
C GLY A 27 17.31 7.41 1.37
N SER A 28 16.85 6.40 2.12
CA SER A 28 15.59 6.50 2.88
C SER A 28 15.66 7.54 4.01
N SER A 29 16.83 7.69 4.65
CA SER A 29 17.06 8.68 5.71
C SER A 29 17.00 10.11 5.15
N GLN A 30 17.64 10.34 3.99
CA GLN A 30 17.60 11.64 3.31
C GLN A 30 16.18 12.03 2.87
N LEU A 31 15.39 11.06 2.35
CA LEU A 31 14.00 11.33 2.03
C LEU A 31 13.19 11.63 3.30
N ALA A 32 13.39 10.88 4.37
CA ALA A 32 12.70 11.12 5.64
C ALA A 32 12.98 12.53 6.19
N GLU A 33 14.26 12.95 6.19
CA GLU A 33 14.67 14.30 6.61
C GLU A 33 13.99 15.39 5.76
N ARG A 34 14.02 15.24 4.43
CA ARG A 34 13.36 16.18 3.50
C ARG A 34 11.86 16.30 3.72
N LEU A 35 11.20 15.21 4.10
CA LEU A 35 9.76 15.19 4.39
C LEU A 35 9.44 15.59 5.85
N GLY A 36 10.47 15.88 6.65
CA GLY A 36 10.36 16.15 8.07
C GLY A 36 9.76 14.97 8.85
N ILE A 37 10.00 13.75 8.38
CA ILE A 37 9.57 12.52 9.02
C ILE A 37 10.64 12.11 10.02
N GLY A 38 10.32 12.16 11.31
CA GLY A 38 11.15 11.55 12.35
C GLY A 38 11.03 10.04 12.29
N TRP A 39 12.02 9.36 11.71
CA TRP A 39 11.99 7.90 11.54
C TRP A 39 11.86 7.15 12.87
N ASP A 40 12.55 7.64 13.89
CA ASP A 40 12.52 7.12 15.27
C ASP A 40 11.24 7.51 16.01
N ALA A 41 10.58 8.58 15.59
CA ALA A 41 9.29 9.01 16.16
C ALA A 41 8.10 8.22 15.59
N CYS A 42 8.29 7.54 14.45
CA CYS A 42 7.30 6.65 13.86
C CYS A 42 7.37 5.27 14.53
N ASP A 43 6.95 5.16 15.79
CA ASP A 43 6.90 3.88 16.52
C ASP A 43 5.57 3.17 16.22
N PRO A 44 5.58 2.04 15.46
CA PRO A 44 4.35 1.33 15.15
C PRO A 44 3.58 0.85 16.39
N ALA A 45 4.27 0.58 17.51
CA ALA A 45 3.63 0.11 18.73
C ALA A 45 2.67 1.15 19.36
N LEU A 46 2.83 2.43 19.02
CA LEU A 46 1.94 3.50 19.46
C LEU A 46 0.61 3.58 18.66
N GLY A 47 0.44 2.71 17.65
CA GLY A 47 -0.78 2.60 16.86
C GLY A 47 -1.00 3.78 15.92
N LEU A 48 -2.21 3.85 15.32
CA LEU A 48 -2.45 4.79 14.23
C LEU A 48 -2.44 6.26 14.68
N THR A 49 -2.97 6.60 15.86
CA THR A 49 -3.10 8.01 16.30
C THR A 49 -1.74 8.71 16.33
N ALA A 50 -0.74 8.05 16.92
CA ALA A 50 0.58 8.63 17.07
C ALA A 50 1.30 8.76 15.71
N ASN A 51 1.03 7.82 14.80
CA ASN A 51 1.73 7.72 13.51
C ASN A 51 0.98 8.40 12.35
N GLU A 52 -0.28 8.81 12.54
CA GLU A 52 -1.13 9.38 11.48
C GLU A 52 -0.50 10.59 10.79
N PRO A 53 0.12 11.57 11.49
CA PRO A 53 0.80 12.68 10.82
C PRO A 53 1.92 12.21 9.88
N THR A 54 2.67 11.18 10.28
CA THR A 54 3.74 10.59 9.45
C THR A 54 3.17 9.87 8.25
N LEU A 55 2.17 9.00 8.45
CA LEU A 55 1.53 8.26 7.34
C LEU A 55 0.90 9.21 6.32
N LYS A 56 0.24 10.28 6.77
CA LYS A 56 -0.32 11.31 5.88
C LYS A 56 0.78 11.98 5.05
N ARG A 57 1.93 12.31 5.63
CA ARG A 57 3.06 12.88 4.87
C ARG A 57 3.57 11.90 3.81
N ILE A 58 3.77 10.63 4.19
CA ILE A 58 4.22 9.58 3.26
C ILE A 58 3.24 9.44 2.09
N TYR A 59 1.95 9.22 2.35
CA TYR A 59 0.96 8.96 1.30
C TYR A 59 0.59 10.20 0.47
N THR A 60 0.66 11.39 1.04
CA THR A 60 0.49 12.63 0.27
C THR A 60 1.66 12.81 -0.70
N TYR A 61 2.89 12.77 -0.19
CA TYR A 61 4.08 12.94 -1.00
C TYR A 61 4.18 11.89 -2.11
N TYR A 62 4.01 10.61 -1.76
CA TYR A 62 4.09 9.52 -2.72
C TYR A 62 2.96 9.61 -3.76
N GLY A 63 1.76 9.96 -3.33
CA GLY A 63 0.64 10.21 -4.23
C GLY A 63 0.92 11.32 -5.23
N GLU A 64 1.43 12.47 -4.80
CA GLU A 64 1.76 13.59 -5.67
C GLU A 64 2.86 13.26 -6.68
N MET A 65 3.91 12.55 -6.25
CA MET A 65 4.99 12.09 -7.13
C MET A 65 4.44 11.20 -8.25
N LEU A 66 3.55 10.28 -7.89
CA LEU A 66 2.97 9.30 -8.82
C LEU A 66 1.92 9.89 -9.77
N LEU A 67 1.46 11.11 -9.53
CA LEU A 67 0.70 11.87 -10.54
C LEU A 67 1.58 12.43 -11.65
N ARG A 68 2.89 12.57 -11.40
CA ARG A 68 3.85 13.14 -12.36
C ARG A 68 4.55 12.04 -13.17
N GLU A 69 4.74 10.86 -12.58
CA GLU A 69 5.44 9.73 -13.19
C GLU A 69 4.47 8.72 -13.84
N THR A 70 4.22 8.86 -15.14
CA THR A 70 3.25 8.01 -15.85
C THR A 70 3.71 6.57 -16.06
N GLU A 71 5.02 6.34 -16.13
CA GLU A 71 5.63 5.01 -16.34
C GLU A 71 5.52 4.10 -15.10
N MET A 72 5.14 4.64 -13.93
CA MET A 72 5.09 3.92 -12.65
C MET A 72 3.67 3.44 -12.31
N GLU A 73 3.08 2.63 -13.20
CA GLU A 73 1.68 2.18 -13.06
C GLU A 73 1.38 1.52 -11.71
N TRP A 74 2.29 0.66 -11.20
CA TRP A 74 2.03 -0.06 -9.96
C TRP A 74 2.18 0.78 -8.72
N ALA A 75 3.16 1.67 -8.70
CA ALA A 75 3.32 2.56 -7.56
C ALA A 75 2.08 3.47 -7.45
N ARG A 76 1.50 3.90 -8.58
CA ARG A 76 0.20 4.62 -8.63
C ARG A 76 -0.94 3.81 -8.03
N LEU A 77 -1.05 2.53 -8.40
CA LEU A 77 -2.06 1.62 -7.84
C LEU A 77 -1.86 1.39 -6.34
N SER A 78 -0.62 1.12 -5.91
CA SER A 78 -0.26 0.87 -4.50
C SER A 78 -0.61 2.07 -3.63
N ASN A 79 -0.33 3.29 -4.09
CA ASN A 79 -0.71 4.50 -3.38
C ASN A 79 -2.23 4.65 -3.19
N LEU A 80 -3.05 4.26 -4.18
CA LEU A 80 -4.51 4.25 -4.04
C LEU A 80 -4.95 3.24 -2.97
N ALA A 81 -4.38 2.03 -2.99
CA ALA A 81 -4.66 1.00 -1.99
C ALA A 81 -4.29 1.46 -0.57
N CYS A 82 -3.11 2.06 -0.38
CA CYS A 82 -2.68 2.59 0.91
C CYS A 82 -3.62 3.66 1.47
N LYS A 83 -4.12 4.57 0.62
CA LYS A 83 -5.07 5.62 1.02
C LYS A 83 -6.40 5.04 1.48
N VAL A 84 -6.92 4.03 0.79
CA VAL A 84 -8.17 3.35 1.17
C VAL A 84 -8.01 2.61 2.50
N VAL A 85 -6.87 1.94 2.72
CA VAL A 85 -6.59 1.26 3.99
C VAL A 85 -6.49 2.25 5.16
N LEU A 86 -5.81 3.39 4.97
CA LEU A 86 -5.74 4.44 5.99
C LEU A 86 -7.12 5.01 6.31
N ALA A 87 -7.93 5.30 5.28
CA ALA A 87 -9.30 5.80 5.47
C ALA A 87 -10.17 4.79 6.24
N GLY A 88 -10.12 3.49 5.87
CA GLY A 88 -10.87 2.45 6.56
C GLY A 88 -10.53 2.33 8.05
N LEU A 89 -9.26 2.53 8.44
CA LEU A 89 -8.87 2.55 9.86
C LEU A 89 -9.39 3.80 10.60
N GLN A 90 -9.39 4.96 9.94
CA GLN A 90 -9.96 6.19 10.50
C GLN A 90 -11.47 6.04 10.70
N ASP A 91 -12.16 5.46 9.71
CA ASP A 91 -13.60 5.18 9.77
C ASP A 91 -13.92 4.19 10.90
N LEU A 92 -13.15 3.11 11.06
CA LEU A 92 -13.32 2.17 12.15
C LEU A 92 -13.24 2.86 13.52
N ARG A 93 -12.28 3.77 13.71
CA ARG A 93 -12.18 4.56 14.95
C ARG A 93 -13.36 5.51 15.14
N ALA A 94 -13.82 6.14 14.07
CA ALA A 94 -14.99 7.02 14.11
C ALA A 94 -16.26 6.25 14.50
N VAL A 95 -16.47 5.06 13.93
CA VAL A 95 -17.56 4.13 14.29
C VAL A 95 -17.48 3.77 15.78
N ARG A 96 -16.31 3.31 16.25
CA ARG A 96 -16.14 2.92 17.67
C ARG A 96 -16.39 4.09 18.62
N LYS A 97 -15.90 5.29 18.29
CA LYS A 97 -16.15 6.51 19.07
C LYS A 97 -17.62 6.90 19.09
N PHE A 98 -18.32 6.83 17.94
CA PHE A 98 -19.74 7.14 17.85
C PHE A 98 -20.58 6.22 18.75
N LEU A 99 -20.31 4.91 18.69
CA LEU A 99 -21.00 3.92 19.51
C LEU A 99 -20.70 4.11 21.01
N ALA A 100 -19.45 4.42 21.37
CA ALA A 100 -19.06 4.72 22.75
C ALA A 100 -19.74 5.98 23.34
N LEU A 101 -20.14 6.94 22.49
CA LEU A 101 -20.87 8.15 22.88
C LEU A 101 -22.39 7.94 22.94
N GLY A 102 -22.87 6.69 22.89
CA GLY A 102 -24.30 6.35 22.97
C GLY A 102 -25.02 6.27 21.62
N GLY A 103 -24.29 6.37 20.51
CA GLY A 103 -24.82 6.06 19.19
C GLY A 103 -25.17 4.58 19.05
N THR A 104 -26.13 4.25 18.18
CA THR A 104 -26.54 2.86 17.93
C THR A 104 -26.11 2.38 16.54
N PRO A 105 -25.78 1.08 16.37
CA PRO A 105 -25.51 0.49 15.06
C PRO A 105 -26.62 0.77 14.04
N GLU A 106 -27.88 0.74 14.47
CA GLU A 106 -29.06 0.97 13.65
C GLU A 106 -29.11 2.41 13.13
N SER A 107 -28.65 3.38 13.92
CA SER A 107 -28.60 4.79 13.51
C SER A 107 -27.45 5.11 12.56
N LEU A 108 -26.42 4.25 12.52
CA LEU A 108 -25.21 4.45 11.72
C LEU A 108 -25.24 3.67 10.41
N ALA A 109 -25.84 2.47 10.39
CA ALA A 109 -25.92 1.60 9.22
C ALA A 109 -26.34 2.31 7.93
N PRO A 110 -27.38 3.19 7.90
CA PRO A 110 -27.79 3.89 6.69
C PRO A 110 -26.76 4.89 6.15
N ARG A 111 -25.75 5.27 6.94
CA ARG A 111 -24.74 6.29 6.59
C ARG A 111 -23.43 5.72 6.07
N VAL A 112 -23.14 4.45 6.37
CA VAL A 112 -21.84 3.82 6.11
C VAL A 112 -21.94 2.53 5.28
N ASP A 113 -23.14 2.18 4.83
CA ASP A 113 -23.42 0.99 4.01
C ASP A 113 -22.90 -0.32 4.63
N LEU A 114 -22.98 -0.43 5.96
CA LEU A 114 -22.67 -1.65 6.71
C LEU A 114 -23.91 -2.08 7.48
N SER A 115 -24.10 -3.40 7.62
CA SER A 115 -25.21 -3.92 8.42
C SER A 115 -25.00 -3.59 9.91
N PRO A 116 -26.10 -3.45 10.69
CA PRO A 116 -26.00 -3.30 12.14
C PRO A 116 -25.19 -4.43 12.82
N ASP A 117 -25.25 -5.66 12.30
CA ASP A 117 -24.46 -6.79 12.82
C ASP A 117 -22.96 -6.59 12.62
N VAL A 118 -22.53 -6.11 11.45
CA VAL A 118 -21.12 -5.80 11.19
C VAL A 118 -20.65 -4.67 12.09
N LEU A 119 -21.44 -3.60 12.21
CA LEU A 119 -21.11 -2.47 13.10
C LEU A 119 -20.99 -2.90 14.57
N ARG A 120 -21.87 -3.79 15.04
CA ARG A 120 -21.75 -4.40 16.37
C ARG A 120 -20.46 -5.20 16.50
N SER A 121 -20.12 -6.01 15.51
CA SER A 121 -18.90 -6.82 15.51
C SER A 121 -17.65 -5.94 15.57
N LEU A 122 -17.60 -4.87 14.78
CA LEU A 122 -16.51 -3.89 14.78
C LEU A 122 -16.37 -3.16 16.14
N ALA A 123 -17.49 -2.92 16.82
CA ALA A 123 -17.49 -2.29 18.14
C ALA A 123 -16.88 -3.18 19.23
N GLN A 124 -16.98 -4.51 19.07
CA GLN A 124 -16.50 -5.50 20.03
C GLN A 124 -15.03 -5.87 19.87
N ILE A 125 -14.35 -5.38 18.82
CA ILE A 125 -12.90 -5.58 18.66
C ILE A 125 -12.18 -4.97 19.87
N ALA A 126 -11.32 -5.76 20.51
CA ALA A 126 -10.57 -5.32 21.69
C ALA A 126 -9.58 -4.20 21.33
N ASP A 127 -9.31 -3.29 22.26
CA ASP A 127 -8.37 -2.19 22.01
C ASP A 127 -6.94 -2.67 21.75
N ALA A 128 -6.50 -3.71 22.46
CA ALA A 128 -5.19 -4.31 22.25
C ALA A 128 -5.04 -4.87 20.83
N GLU A 129 -6.15 -5.35 20.28
CA GLU A 129 -6.21 -5.96 18.98
C GLU A 129 -6.30 -4.93 17.86
N LEU A 130 -7.14 -3.90 18.01
CA LEU A 130 -7.09 -2.77 17.09
C LEU A 130 -5.68 -2.17 17.04
N ARG A 131 -5.03 -2.01 18.20
CA ARG A 131 -3.63 -1.55 18.26
C ARG A 131 -2.67 -2.49 17.52
N TYR A 132 -2.86 -3.81 17.60
CA TYR A 132 -2.04 -4.76 16.85
C TYR A 132 -2.16 -4.55 15.33
N PHE A 133 -3.37 -4.48 14.78
CA PHE A 133 -3.57 -4.27 13.34
C PHE A 133 -3.06 -2.90 12.88
N GLU A 134 -3.28 -1.86 13.68
CA GLU A 134 -2.73 -0.53 13.41
C GLU A 134 -1.20 -0.55 13.39
N ALA A 135 -0.57 -1.19 14.38
CA ALA A 135 0.89 -1.32 14.44
C ALA A 135 1.44 -2.07 13.23
N LYS A 136 0.76 -3.12 12.77
CA LYS A 136 1.17 -3.85 11.57
C LYS A 136 1.05 -3.00 10.32
N LEU A 137 -0.03 -2.24 10.15
CA LEU A 137 -0.21 -1.36 9.00
C LEU A 137 0.80 -0.20 8.98
N VAL A 138 1.12 0.38 10.14
CA VAL A 138 2.20 1.37 10.27
C VAL A 138 3.55 0.73 9.90
N SER A 139 3.83 -0.48 10.38
CA SER A 139 5.08 -1.19 10.08
C SER A 139 5.23 -1.46 8.57
N MET A 140 4.17 -1.95 7.92
CA MET A 140 4.15 -2.17 6.46
C MET A 140 4.45 -0.88 5.68
N ALA A 141 3.88 0.26 6.11
CA ALA A 141 4.17 1.55 5.50
C ALA A 141 5.64 1.97 5.67
N LYS A 142 6.24 1.72 6.84
CA LYS A 142 7.67 1.95 7.07
C LYS A 142 8.54 1.04 6.20
N ASP A 143 8.23 -0.25 6.15
CA ASP A 143 8.99 -1.20 5.34
C ASP A 143 8.96 -0.83 3.85
N LEU A 144 7.79 -0.42 3.34
CA LEU A 144 7.66 0.07 1.96
C LEU A 144 8.45 1.35 1.73
N PHE A 145 8.42 2.28 2.70
CA PHE A 145 9.18 3.52 2.62
C PHE A 145 10.70 3.27 2.57
N ALA A 146 11.18 2.37 3.42
CA ALA A 146 12.60 2.03 3.53
C ALA A 146 13.11 1.15 2.36
N ASP A 147 12.24 0.36 1.73
CA ASP A 147 12.62 -0.47 0.59
C ASP A 147 12.47 0.27 -0.74
N LEU A 148 11.26 0.72 -1.09
CA LEU A 148 10.93 1.15 -2.45
C LEU A 148 10.70 2.66 -2.59
N MET A 149 10.03 3.32 -1.63
CA MET A 149 9.56 4.69 -1.88
C MET A 149 10.71 5.69 -2.14
N TRP A 150 11.82 5.57 -1.40
CA TRP A 150 12.99 6.42 -1.60
C TRP A 150 13.68 6.19 -2.95
N GLN A 151 13.62 4.96 -3.49
CA GLN A 151 14.15 4.67 -4.82
C GLN A 151 13.32 5.34 -5.91
N HIS A 152 11.99 5.35 -5.75
CA HIS A 152 11.10 6.05 -6.67
C HIS A 152 11.38 7.56 -6.66
N ASP A 153 11.57 8.16 -5.48
CA ASP A 153 11.96 9.57 -5.37
C ASP A 153 13.31 9.86 -6.05
N ALA A 154 14.33 9.03 -5.79
CA ALA A 154 15.63 9.19 -6.41
C ALA A 154 15.56 9.11 -7.94
N TYR A 155 14.78 8.16 -8.46
CA TYR A 155 14.54 8.01 -9.89
C TYR A 155 13.76 9.20 -10.48
N ALA A 156 12.68 9.65 -9.82
CA ALA A 156 11.88 10.77 -10.30
C ALA A 156 12.70 12.08 -10.41
N ASN A 157 13.66 12.30 -9.51
CA ASN A 157 14.47 13.52 -9.52
C ASN A 157 15.75 13.44 -10.36
N GLY A 158 16.31 12.24 -10.57
CA GLY A 158 17.63 12.11 -11.21
C GLY A 158 17.74 11.01 -12.27
N GLY A 159 16.61 10.37 -12.60
CA GLY A 159 16.50 9.32 -13.61
C GLY A 159 17.43 8.13 -13.36
N ILE A 160 17.77 7.44 -14.45
CA ILE A 160 18.65 6.28 -14.39
C ILE A 160 20.05 6.60 -13.88
N GLU A 161 20.56 7.83 -14.10
CA GLU A 161 21.90 8.21 -13.61
C GLU A 161 21.95 8.29 -12.08
N ALA A 162 20.88 8.76 -11.43
CA ALA A 162 20.79 8.70 -9.98
C ALA A 162 20.82 7.26 -9.48
N MET A 163 20.07 6.36 -10.12
CA MET A 163 20.05 4.95 -9.74
C MET A 163 21.40 4.26 -9.95
N ARG A 164 22.14 4.60 -11.01
CA ARG A 164 23.51 4.10 -11.22
C ARG A 164 24.46 4.57 -10.13
N ARG A 165 24.38 5.84 -9.72
CA ARG A 165 25.19 6.36 -8.60
C ARG A 165 24.87 5.63 -7.29
N LEU A 166 23.58 5.45 -7.00
CA LEU A 166 23.14 4.71 -5.80
C LEU A 166 23.56 3.25 -5.83
N ASN A 167 23.56 2.61 -7.00
CA ASN A 167 24.11 1.27 -7.15
C ASN A 167 25.63 1.22 -6.95
N ALA A 168 26.37 2.18 -7.51
CA ALA A 168 27.82 2.30 -7.31
C ALA A 168 28.18 2.55 -5.84
N ALA A 169 27.32 3.25 -5.09
CA ALA A 169 27.43 3.44 -3.64
C ALA A 169 26.97 2.21 -2.82
N GLY A 170 26.42 1.16 -3.46
CA GLY A 170 25.93 -0.04 -2.79
C GLY A 170 24.55 0.08 -2.15
N GLU A 171 23.85 1.21 -2.34
CA GLU A 171 22.52 1.45 -1.75
C GLU A 171 21.38 0.80 -2.54
N VAL A 172 21.56 0.64 -3.86
CA VAL A 172 20.62 -0.09 -4.73
C VAL A 172 21.31 -1.35 -5.24
N PRO A 173 20.79 -2.56 -4.99
CA PRO A 173 21.33 -3.80 -5.55
C PRO A 173 21.35 -3.81 -7.09
N ALA A 174 22.35 -4.47 -7.68
CA ALA A 174 22.50 -4.52 -9.15
C ALA A 174 21.27 -5.09 -9.87
N GLY A 175 20.57 -6.04 -9.26
CA GLY A 175 19.31 -6.56 -9.81
C GLY A 175 18.20 -5.50 -9.87
N LEU A 176 18.10 -4.63 -8.85
CA LEU A 176 17.14 -3.53 -8.85
C LEU A 176 17.54 -2.42 -9.82
N LEU A 177 18.85 -2.13 -9.97
CA LEU A 177 19.30 -1.21 -11.01
C LEU A 177 18.85 -1.63 -12.42
N ARG A 178 18.88 -2.94 -12.73
CA ARG A 178 18.37 -3.44 -14.01
C ARG A 178 16.88 -3.17 -14.19
N VAL A 179 16.08 -3.35 -13.13
CA VAL A 179 14.65 -3.02 -13.15
C VAL A 179 14.42 -1.52 -13.41
N TRP A 180 15.19 -0.65 -12.76
CA TRP A 180 15.12 0.80 -13.03
C TRP A 180 15.59 1.18 -14.44
N ALA A 181 16.56 0.44 -15.00
CA ALA A 181 17.01 0.63 -16.38
C ALA A 181 15.93 0.20 -17.39
N ASP A 182 15.22 -0.89 -17.11
CA ASP A 182 14.09 -1.35 -17.92
C ASP A 182 12.97 -0.28 -17.95
N ILE A 183 12.65 0.35 -16.80
CA ILE A 183 11.72 1.50 -16.74
C ILE A 183 12.25 2.68 -17.57
N ALA A 184 13.53 3.03 -17.42
CA ALA A 184 14.14 4.14 -18.14
C ALA A 184 14.21 3.96 -19.66
N SER A 185 14.13 2.71 -20.14
CA SER A 185 14.16 2.41 -21.57
C SER A 185 12.94 2.94 -22.32
N ARG A 186 11.80 3.10 -21.62
CA ARG A 186 10.48 3.38 -22.21
C ARG A 186 10.03 2.42 -23.30
N ALA A 187 10.66 1.25 -23.42
CA ALA A 187 10.17 0.16 -24.24
C ALA A 187 8.96 -0.47 -23.52
N PRO A 188 7.74 -0.45 -24.10
CA PRO A 188 6.51 -0.78 -23.38
C PRO A 188 6.56 -2.15 -22.67
N GLU A 189 7.11 -3.17 -23.33
CA GLU A 189 7.23 -4.52 -22.78
C GLU A 189 8.24 -4.61 -21.61
N LEU A 190 9.32 -3.81 -21.65
CA LEU A 190 10.29 -3.75 -20.57
C LEU A 190 9.76 -2.95 -19.39
N VAL A 191 9.07 -1.84 -19.67
CA VAL A 191 8.40 -1.03 -18.63
C VAL A 191 7.37 -1.86 -17.90
N GLU A 192 6.50 -2.59 -18.62
CA GLU A 192 5.48 -3.45 -18.00
C GLU A 192 6.11 -4.54 -17.12
N LEU A 193 7.12 -5.24 -17.63
CA LEU A 193 7.82 -6.29 -16.89
C LEU A 193 8.54 -5.74 -15.66
N ALA A 194 9.19 -4.58 -15.77
CA ALA A 194 9.88 -3.94 -14.66
C ALA A 194 8.90 -3.51 -13.57
N ASN A 195 7.77 -2.95 -13.99
CA ASN A 195 6.63 -2.64 -13.14
C ASN A 195 6.17 -3.90 -12.38
N GLU A 196 5.91 -5.02 -13.07
CA GLU A 196 5.51 -6.28 -12.44
C GLU A 196 6.54 -6.76 -11.41
N ARG A 197 7.84 -6.63 -11.71
CA ARG A 197 8.93 -7.00 -10.79
C ARG A 197 8.96 -6.16 -9.52
N ILE A 198 8.76 -4.85 -9.61
CA ILE A 198 8.68 -3.96 -8.44
C ILE A 198 7.49 -4.37 -7.57
N LEU A 199 6.32 -4.58 -8.18
CA LEU A 199 5.12 -4.98 -7.44
C LEU A 199 5.29 -6.35 -6.78
N HIS A 200 5.87 -7.31 -7.49
CA HIS A 200 6.11 -8.63 -6.94
C HIS A 200 7.04 -8.55 -5.72
N ARG A 201 8.09 -7.71 -5.77
CA ARG A 201 8.96 -7.44 -4.62
C ARG A 201 8.17 -6.83 -3.46
N GLU A 202 7.37 -5.80 -3.71
CA GLU A 202 6.50 -5.21 -2.70
C GLU A 202 5.61 -6.28 -2.03
N GLN A 203 4.83 -7.00 -2.83
CA GLN A 203 3.82 -7.92 -2.33
C GLN A 203 4.40 -9.16 -1.63
N LEU A 204 5.51 -9.70 -2.13
CA LEU A 204 6.12 -10.93 -1.59
C LEU A 204 7.20 -10.66 -0.55
N MET A 205 8.09 -9.70 -0.78
CA MET A 205 9.27 -9.51 0.06
C MET A 205 9.02 -8.49 1.16
N VAL A 206 8.32 -7.40 0.85
CA VAL A 206 8.08 -6.31 1.80
C VAL A 206 6.83 -6.57 2.64
N LEU A 207 5.70 -6.91 2.00
CA LEU A 207 4.41 -6.99 2.69
C LEU A 207 4.07 -8.38 3.25
N GLN A 208 4.46 -9.47 2.59
CA GLN A 208 4.10 -10.83 3.02
C GLN A 208 4.50 -11.15 4.47
N PRO A 209 5.69 -10.75 4.98
CA PRO A 209 6.04 -11.02 6.37
C PRO A 209 5.01 -10.48 7.37
N SER A 210 4.51 -9.25 7.14
CA SER A 210 3.45 -8.67 7.98
C SER A 210 2.13 -9.42 7.85
N TYR A 211 1.79 -9.87 6.64
CA TYR A 211 0.60 -10.69 6.42
C TYR A 211 0.69 -12.08 7.06
N ASP A 212 1.87 -12.70 7.09
CA ASP A 212 2.10 -13.98 7.76
C ASP A 212 1.84 -13.86 9.27
N GLU A 213 2.24 -12.74 9.87
CA GLU A 213 1.96 -12.44 11.27
C GLU A 213 0.47 -12.16 11.52
N MET A 214 -0.21 -11.44 10.62
CA MET A 214 -1.66 -11.23 10.71
C MET A 214 -2.44 -12.54 10.56
N LEU A 215 -2.00 -13.43 9.65
CA LEU A 215 -2.59 -14.76 9.45
C LEU A 215 -2.52 -15.61 10.73
N ALA A 216 -1.48 -15.45 11.54
CA ALA A 216 -1.33 -16.20 12.78
C ALA A 216 -2.30 -15.73 13.90
N GLN A 217 -3.00 -14.61 13.74
CA GLN A 217 -3.82 -14.00 14.78
C GLN A 217 -5.28 -13.79 14.34
N SER A 218 -6.22 -13.94 15.29
CA SER A 218 -7.63 -13.68 15.08
C SER A 218 -8.06 -12.38 15.74
N PRO A 219 -8.82 -11.52 15.00
CA PRO A 219 -9.89 -10.60 15.35
C PRO A 219 -10.48 -10.49 16.75
N ILE A 220 -10.50 -11.64 17.40
CA ILE A 220 -11.43 -12.01 18.45
C ILE A 220 -10.68 -13.04 19.31
N PRO A 221 -10.54 -12.83 20.62
CA PRO A 221 -9.99 -13.84 21.51
C PRO A 221 -10.71 -15.19 21.36
N GLY A 222 -9.98 -16.24 20.98
CA GLY A 222 -10.52 -17.58 20.69
C GLY A 222 -11.21 -17.72 19.33
N GLY A 223 -11.20 -16.68 18.50
CA GLY A 223 -11.78 -16.67 17.16
C GLY A 223 -10.89 -17.33 16.10
N ALA A 224 -11.47 -17.56 14.93
CA ALA A 224 -10.75 -18.07 13.79
C ALA A 224 -9.79 -17.00 13.23
N PRO A 225 -8.61 -17.39 12.69
CA PRO A 225 -7.65 -16.45 12.11
C PRO A 225 -8.28 -15.48 11.11
N PHE A 226 -7.71 -14.26 10.97
CA PHE A 226 -8.22 -13.21 10.06
C PHE A 226 -8.56 -13.73 8.65
N ALA A 227 -7.74 -14.66 8.15
CA ALA A 227 -7.92 -15.37 6.89
C ALA A 227 -9.23 -16.15 6.71
N VAL A 228 -9.76 -16.69 7.81
CA VAL A 228 -10.99 -17.47 7.85
C VAL A 228 -12.21 -16.55 7.85
N VAL A 229 -12.09 -15.37 8.46
CA VAL A 229 -13.17 -14.39 8.60
C VAL A 229 -13.31 -13.51 7.34
N ALA A 230 -12.22 -13.25 6.61
CA ALA A 230 -12.23 -12.45 5.37
C ALA A 230 -12.94 -13.13 4.17
N GLY A 231 -13.44 -14.37 4.31
CA GLY A 231 -14.32 -15.04 3.35
C GLY A 231 -13.68 -16.18 2.54
N PRO A 232 -14.49 -17.10 1.97
CA PRO A 232 -14.03 -18.43 1.52
C PRO A 232 -13.35 -18.51 0.14
N THR A 233 -13.20 -17.43 -0.65
CA THR A 233 -12.66 -17.54 -2.03
C THR A 233 -11.37 -16.78 -2.33
N ALA A 234 -10.84 -15.99 -1.41
CA ALA A 234 -9.47 -15.46 -1.50
C ALA A 234 -9.03 -14.89 -0.14
N ASN A 235 -8.26 -15.66 0.64
CA ASN A 235 -7.58 -15.08 1.78
C ASN A 235 -6.49 -14.10 1.29
N ILE A 236 -6.81 -12.80 1.30
CA ILE A 236 -5.92 -11.70 0.89
C ILE A 236 -4.64 -11.61 1.74
N THR A 237 -4.49 -12.36 2.84
CA THR A 237 -3.20 -12.41 3.55
C THR A 237 -2.20 -13.37 2.90
N THR A 238 -2.64 -14.26 2.00
CA THR A 238 -1.72 -15.09 1.21
C THR A 238 -1.24 -14.38 -0.05
N PHE A 239 0.06 -14.49 -0.34
CA PHE A 239 0.64 -13.92 -1.56
C PHE A 239 -0.10 -14.38 -2.82
N GLU A 240 -0.34 -15.68 -2.97
CA GLU A 240 -0.98 -16.24 -4.17
C GLU A 240 -2.37 -15.68 -4.43
N ALA A 241 -3.20 -15.57 -3.37
CA ALA A 241 -4.55 -15.01 -3.53
C ALA A 241 -4.51 -13.51 -3.84
N ARG A 242 -3.61 -12.74 -3.20
CA ARG A 242 -3.40 -11.32 -3.53
C ARG A 242 -2.93 -11.15 -4.96
N TRP A 243 -1.91 -11.89 -5.35
CA TRP A 243 -1.28 -11.78 -6.66
C TRP A 243 -2.28 -12.10 -7.77
N ARG A 244 -3.09 -13.15 -7.59
CA ARG A 244 -4.20 -13.46 -8.49
C ARG A 244 -5.18 -12.28 -8.60
N TRP A 245 -5.69 -11.77 -7.48
CA TRP A 245 -6.63 -10.63 -7.53
C TRP A 245 -6.04 -9.39 -8.22
N ILE A 246 -4.79 -9.04 -7.87
CA ILE A 246 -4.06 -7.92 -8.47
C ILE A 246 -3.96 -8.06 -9.99
N THR A 247 -3.55 -9.25 -10.47
CA THR A 247 -3.27 -9.49 -11.89
C THR A 247 -4.53 -9.71 -12.72
N THR A 248 -5.60 -10.26 -12.14
CA THR A 248 -6.84 -10.58 -12.88
C THR A 248 -7.92 -9.51 -12.79
N ASP A 249 -7.89 -8.64 -11.78
CA ASP A 249 -8.95 -7.66 -11.52
C ASP A 249 -8.40 -6.23 -11.33
N ALA A 250 -7.61 -6.01 -10.27
CA ALA A 250 -7.24 -4.65 -9.85
C ALA A 250 -6.44 -3.90 -10.93
N LEU A 251 -5.40 -4.52 -11.51
CA LEU A 251 -4.59 -3.88 -12.55
C LEU A 251 -5.36 -3.67 -13.86
N PRO A 252 -6.02 -4.70 -14.45
CA PRO A 252 -6.81 -4.48 -15.67
C PRO A 252 -7.81 -3.33 -15.51
N ARG A 253 -8.50 -3.25 -14.36
CA ARG A 253 -9.45 -2.18 -14.08
C ARG A 253 -8.79 -0.82 -13.92
N PHE A 254 -7.65 -0.76 -13.23
CA PHE A 254 -6.88 0.48 -13.07
C PHE A 254 -6.40 1.02 -14.43
N ARG A 255 -5.83 0.15 -15.28
CA ARG A 255 -5.42 0.52 -16.65
C ARG A 255 -6.59 0.99 -17.51
N TYR A 256 -7.74 0.32 -17.42
CA TYR A 256 -8.96 0.75 -18.07
C TYR A 256 -9.37 2.16 -17.63
N LEU A 257 -9.41 2.41 -16.31
CA LEU A 257 -9.77 3.73 -15.77
C LEU A 257 -8.74 4.80 -16.16
N LEU A 258 -7.44 4.51 -16.15
CA LEU A 258 -6.43 5.47 -16.62
C LEU A 258 -6.65 5.89 -18.07
N ALA A 259 -7.02 4.95 -18.94
CA ALA A 259 -7.23 5.21 -20.36
C ALA A 259 -8.57 5.90 -20.66
N ASN A 260 -9.63 5.59 -19.90
CA ASN A 260 -11.00 5.96 -20.26
C ASN A 260 -11.63 7.00 -19.30
N ASP A 261 -11.23 7.00 -18.03
CA ASP A 261 -11.75 7.91 -17.00
C ASP A 261 -10.73 8.18 -15.88
N PRO A 262 -9.62 8.87 -16.19
CA PRO A 262 -8.57 9.14 -15.20
C PRO A 262 -9.08 10.04 -14.07
N ALA A 263 -10.18 10.76 -14.28
CA ALA A 263 -10.77 11.63 -13.28
C ALA A 263 -11.30 10.84 -12.07
N THR A 264 -11.82 9.63 -12.29
CA THR A 264 -12.24 8.70 -11.24
C THR A 264 -11.07 8.25 -10.35
N ILE A 265 -9.88 8.02 -10.92
CA ILE A 265 -8.69 7.64 -10.12
C ILE A 265 -8.16 8.84 -9.32
N LEU A 266 -8.22 10.05 -9.88
CA LEU A 266 -7.73 11.26 -9.24
C LEU A 266 -8.69 11.82 -8.17
N GLY A 267 -9.86 11.23 -7.99
CA GLY A 267 -10.92 11.77 -7.13
C GLY A 267 -11.56 13.05 -7.71
N CYS A 268 -11.36 13.33 -8.99
CA CYS A 268 -11.96 14.46 -9.71
C CYS A 268 -13.31 14.05 -10.29
N HIS A 269 -14.38 14.00 -9.49
CA HIS A 269 -15.72 13.86 -10.06
C HIS A 269 -16.10 15.14 -10.83
N ARG A 270 -16.45 15.01 -12.12
CA ARG A 270 -17.13 16.07 -12.87
C ARG A 270 -18.54 16.27 -12.30
N ALA A 271 -18.71 17.24 -11.41
CA ALA A 271 -20.01 17.87 -11.25
C ALA A 271 -20.28 18.75 -12.50
N PRO A 272 -21.53 18.78 -13.03
CA PRO A 272 -21.85 19.64 -14.15
C PRO A 272 -21.81 21.11 -13.69
N GLY A 273 -20.82 21.86 -14.19
CA GLY A 273 -20.76 23.32 -14.07
C GLY A 273 -19.74 23.88 -13.06
N ARG A 274 -18.48 23.94 -13.50
CA ARG A 274 -17.37 24.83 -13.04
C ARG A 274 -16.53 24.44 -11.79
N ARG A 275 -15.26 24.15 -12.11
CA ARG A 275 -13.96 24.43 -11.46
C ARG A 275 -13.94 24.59 -9.92
N GLY A 276 -13.56 23.51 -9.24
CA GLY A 276 -12.98 23.53 -7.89
C GLY A 276 -12.74 22.09 -7.42
N CYS A 277 -11.47 21.71 -7.18
CA CYS A 277 -11.14 20.41 -6.59
C CYS A 277 -11.53 20.46 -5.11
N GLY A 278 -12.52 19.68 -4.69
CA GLY A 278 -12.92 19.58 -3.29
C GLY A 278 -14.05 18.59 -3.07
N GLY A 279 -13.79 17.61 -2.19
CA GLY A 279 -14.80 16.73 -1.60
C GLY A 279 -14.95 15.36 -2.27
N VAL A 280 -14.60 14.30 -1.53
CA VAL A 280 -14.90 12.89 -1.85
C VAL A 280 -16.41 12.65 -1.64
N PRO A 281 -17.18 12.22 -2.66
CA PRO A 281 -18.51 11.65 -2.46
C PRO A 281 -18.45 10.11 -2.32
N PRO A 282 -19.48 9.49 -1.72
CA PRO A 282 -19.50 8.05 -1.45
C PRO A 282 -19.59 7.20 -2.72
N HIS A 283 -18.91 6.05 -2.71
CA HIS A 283 -18.83 5.09 -3.82
C HIS A 283 -20.17 4.42 -4.15
N PRO A 284 -20.49 4.15 -5.44
CA PRO A 284 -21.58 3.25 -5.81
C PRO A 284 -21.13 1.78 -5.77
N VAL A 285 -21.95 0.95 -5.13
CA VAL A 285 -21.83 -0.51 -5.06
C VAL A 285 -22.08 -1.12 -6.45
N LEU A 286 -21.14 -1.93 -6.94
CA LEU A 286 -21.39 -2.87 -8.04
C LEU A 286 -21.72 -4.23 -7.43
N LEU A 287 -22.92 -4.70 -7.76
CA LEU A 287 -23.47 -6.03 -7.50
C LEU A 287 -22.61 -7.14 -8.13
#